data_AF-A0A2V3DX34-F1
#
_entry.id   AF-A0A2V3DX34-F1
#
_cell.length_a   1.000
_cell.length_b   1.000
_cell.length_c   1.000
_cell.angle_alpha   90.00
_cell.angle_beta   90.00
_cell.angle_gamma   90.00
#
_symmetry.space_group_name_H-M   'P 1'
#
loop_
_entity.id
_entity.type
_entity.pdbx_description
1 polymer ?
#
loop_
_entity_poly.entity_id
_entity_poly.type
_entity_poly.pdbx_seq_one_letter_code
_entity_poly.pdbx_strand_id
1 'polypeptide(L)'
;MFKTTELPEDLGWTLRSDQREWDHFIHLLDKVLSENLRHSAFDAAGVPKEDDTSQHPFGTIRWLQELMTTNHVTEEQAEWAVKPLKAVRSARQKPAHALRKNVTDRTLIRKQKDLLRDVNEVLINIRQWLSSHPNNRDWTERWPDAKDYFL
;
A
#
# COMPACT_ATOMS: atom_id res chain seq x y z
N MET A 1 -8.24 11.57 0.24
CA MET A 1 -6.88 11.00 0.17
C MET A 1 -6.65 10.14 -1.08
N PHE A 2 -7.59 9.28 -1.48
CA PHE A 2 -7.43 8.38 -2.64
C PHE A 2 -7.96 8.96 -3.96
N LYS A 3 -7.42 8.53 -5.11
CA LYS A 3 -7.83 8.95 -6.46
C LYS A 3 -9.15 8.29 -6.87
N THR A 4 -9.26 6.98 -6.66
CA THR A 4 -10.46 6.17 -6.91
C THR A 4 -10.75 5.25 -5.72
N THR A 5 -12.02 4.87 -5.57
CA THR A 5 -12.49 3.87 -4.60
C THR A 5 -12.91 2.56 -5.27
N GLU A 6 -12.83 2.48 -6.59
CA GLU A 6 -13.17 1.28 -7.36
C GLU A 6 -11.98 0.30 -7.36
N LEU A 7 -12.28 -0.97 -7.12
CA LEU A 7 -11.31 -2.05 -7.23
C LEU A 7 -11.10 -2.37 -8.73
N PRO A 8 -9.86 -2.49 -9.23
CA PRO A 8 -9.64 -2.97 -10.58
C PRO A 8 -10.27 -4.35 -10.79
N GLU A 9 -10.97 -4.54 -11.91
CA GLU A 9 -11.72 -5.79 -12.20
C GLU A 9 -10.83 -7.05 -12.12
N ASP A 10 -9.58 -6.94 -12.57
CA ASP A 10 -8.62 -8.04 -12.60
C ASP A 10 -7.81 -8.21 -11.30
N LEU A 11 -8.05 -7.39 -10.27
CA LEU A 11 -7.37 -7.54 -8.99
C LEU A 11 -7.98 -8.69 -8.20
N GLY A 12 -7.37 -9.87 -8.31
CA GLY A 12 -7.87 -11.07 -7.63
C GLY A 12 -6.79 -12.13 -7.40
N TRP A 13 -7.24 -13.31 -7.01
CA TRP A 13 -6.39 -14.48 -6.84
C TRP A 13 -5.74 -14.87 -8.17
N THR A 14 -4.43 -15.12 -8.16
CA THR A 14 -3.76 -15.69 -9.33
C THR A 14 -4.20 -17.16 -9.46
N LEU A 15 -4.72 -17.52 -10.62
CA LEU A 15 -5.24 -18.87 -10.88
C LEU A 15 -4.12 -19.79 -11.34
N ARG A 16 -3.14 -19.24 -12.05
CA ARG A 16 -1.91 -19.90 -12.45
C ARG A 16 -0.76 -19.31 -11.67
N SER A 17 0.05 -20.19 -11.10
CA SER A 17 1.29 -19.82 -10.41
C SER A 17 2.39 -19.52 -11.42
N ASP A 18 2.16 -18.57 -12.33
CA ASP A 18 3.14 -18.14 -13.32
C ASP A 18 3.57 -16.69 -13.10
N GLN A 19 4.75 -16.35 -13.62
CA GLN A 19 5.35 -15.04 -13.39
C GLN A 19 4.49 -13.91 -13.95
N ARG A 20 3.78 -14.14 -15.06
CA ARG A 20 2.95 -13.11 -15.72
C ARG A 20 1.75 -12.74 -14.86
N GLU A 21 1.03 -13.73 -14.32
CA GLU A 21 -0.10 -13.48 -13.43
C GLU A 21 0.35 -12.81 -12.13
N TRP A 22 1.49 -13.22 -11.58
CA TRP A 22 2.10 -12.57 -10.43
C TRP A 22 2.45 -11.09 -10.70
N ASP A 23 3.12 -10.81 -11.82
CA ASP A 23 3.53 -9.44 -12.17
C ASP A 23 2.31 -8.55 -12.42
N HIS A 24 1.26 -9.09 -13.06
CA HIS A 24 0.01 -8.39 -13.26
C HIS A 24 -0.67 -8.06 -11.93
N PHE A 25 -0.78 -9.04 -11.02
CA PHE A 25 -1.32 -8.85 -9.68
C PHE A 25 -0.55 -7.78 -8.90
N ILE A 26 0.79 -7.87 -8.85
CA ILE A 26 1.64 -6.89 -8.14
C ILE A 26 1.50 -5.49 -8.74
N HIS A 27 1.41 -5.39 -10.07
CA HIS A 27 1.21 -4.11 -10.75
C HIS A 27 -0.11 -3.46 -10.35
N LEU A 28 -1.22 -4.21 -10.35
CA LEU A 28 -2.53 -3.71 -9.93
C LEU A 28 -2.56 -3.38 -8.44
N LEU A 29 -1.93 -4.20 -7.60
CA LEU A 29 -1.85 -3.96 -6.16
C LEU A 29 -1.09 -2.68 -5.84
N ASP A 30 0.09 -2.45 -6.45
CA ASP A 30 0.85 -1.20 -6.26
C ASP A 30 0.07 0.03 -6.75
N LYS A 31 -0.69 -0.10 -7.84
CA LYS A 31 -1.56 0.97 -8.32
C LYS A 31 -2.60 1.36 -7.28
N VAL A 32 -3.28 0.38 -6.67
CA VAL A 32 -4.31 0.62 -5.65
C VAL A 32 -3.72 1.18 -4.36
N LEU A 33 -2.52 0.73 -3.96
CA LEU A 33 -1.90 1.11 -2.69
C LEU A 33 -1.11 2.41 -2.77
N SER A 34 -0.26 2.56 -3.77
CA SER A 34 0.77 3.60 -3.84
C SER A 34 0.40 4.69 -4.84
N GLU A 35 -0.03 4.32 -6.05
CA GLU A 35 -0.36 5.28 -7.11
C GLU A 35 -1.73 5.95 -6.87
N ASN A 36 -2.61 5.31 -6.11
CA ASN A 36 -3.94 5.82 -5.76
C ASN A 36 -3.88 6.95 -4.70
N LEU A 37 -2.75 7.15 -4.02
CA LEU A 37 -2.59 8.22 -3.05
C LEU A 37 -2.46 9.58 -3.78
N ARG A 38 -3.27 10.57 -3.38
CA ARG A 38 -3.24 11.92 -3.97
C ARG A 38 -2.16 12.76 -3.30
N HIS A 39 -1.19 13.23 -4.10
CA HIS A 39 -0.18 14.19 -3.63
C HIS A 39 -0.82 15.43 -2.99
N SER A 40 -1.87 15.98 -3.60
CA SER A 40 -2.59 17.15 -3.07
C SER A 40 -3.17 16.95 -1.67
N ALA A 41 -3.43 15.70 -1.25
CA ALA A 41 -3.93 15.42 0.10
C ALA A 41 -2.82 15.55 1.15
N PHE A 42 -1.58 15.19 0.82
CA PHE A 42 -0.43 15.35 1.72
C PHE A 42 0.02 16.81 1.78
N ASP A 43 -0.04 17.52 0.64
CA ASP A 43 0.20 18.96 0.58
C ASP A 43 -0.74 19.71 1.52
N ALA A 44 -2.04 19.38 1.48
CA ALA A 44 -3.04 19.96 2.37
C ALA A 44 -2.81 19.62 3.85
N ALA A 45 -2.16 18.49 4.14
CA ALA A 45 -1.79 18.06 5.49
C ALA A 45 -0.46 18.68 5.98
N GLY A 46 0.21 19.50 5.16
CA GLY A 46 1.45 20.18 5.54
C GLY A 46 2.67 19.26 5.62
N VAL A 47 2.64 18.09 4.96
CA VAL A 47 3.76 17.15 4.95
C VAL A 47 4.91 17.70 4.09
N PRO A 48 6.17 17.67 4.56
CA PRO A 48 7.32 18.08 3.76
C PRO A 48 7.41 17.32 2.44
N LYS A 49 7.78 18.02 1.35
CA LYS A 49 7.83 17.43 0.01
C LYS A 49 9.13 16.69 -0.30
N GLU A 50 10.20 17.11 0.36
CA GLU A 50 11.58 16.71 0.10
C GLU A 50 12.32 16.57 1.43
N ASP A 51 13.37 15.75 1.41
CA ASP A 51 14.36 15.73 2.48
C ASP A 51 15.24 16.97 2.33
N ASP A 52 15.38 17.78 3.39
CA ASP A 52 16.31 18.91 3.43
C ASP A 52 17.75 18.50 3.05
N THR A 53 18.08 17.22 3.24
CA THR A 53 19.41 16.67 3.02
C THR A 53 19.66 16.17 1.59
N SER A 54 18.63 15.76 0.85
CA SER A 54 18.81 15.02 -0.41
C SER A 54 18.20 15.67 -1.65
N GLN A 55 17.40 16.74 -1.51
CA GLN A 55 16.69 17.42 -2.62
C GLN A 55 15.91 16.46 -3.55
N HIS A 56 15.64 15.24 -3.09
CA HIS A 56 14.89 14.26 -3.84
C HIS A 56 13.43 14.30 -3.41
N PRO A 57 12.49 14.45 -4.36
CA PRO A 57 11.07 14.43 -4.05
C PRO A 57 10.70 13.08 -3.45
N PHE A 58 9.95 13.13 -2.36
CA PHE A 58 9.47 11.92 -1.71
C PHE A 58 8.47 11.18 -2.62
N GLY A 59 8.60 9.85 -2.66
CA GLY A 59 7.56 9.00 -3.23
C GLY A 59 6.31 8.96 -2.33
N THR A 60 5.16 8.58 -2.88
CA THR A 60 3.87 8.54 -2.16
C THR A 60 3.90 7.74 -0.85
N ILE A 61 4.60 6.60 -0.83
CA ILE A 61 4.79 5.78 0.38
C ILE A 61 5.60 6.53 1.44
N ARG A 62 6.65 7.27 1.04
CA ARG A 62 7.46 8.06 1.98
C ARG A 62 6.64 9.23 2.53
N TRP A 63 5.83 9.90 1.71
CA TRP A 63 4.87 10.90 2.19
C TRP A 63 3.89 10.36 3.22
N LEU A 64 3.43 9.13 3.05
CA LEU A 64 2.57 8.50 4.05
C LEU A 64 3.31 8.28 5.39
N GLN A 65 4.58 7.86 5.34
CA GLN A 65 5.44 7.73 6.52
C GLN A 65 5.64 9.09 7.22
N GLU A 66 5.99 10.13 6.47
CA GLU A 66 6.17 11.48 7.02
C GLU A 66 4.87 12.07 7.59
N LEU A 67 3.72 11.75 6.98
CA LEU A 67 2.42 12.12 7.53
C LEU A 67 2.19 11.48 8.90
N MET A 68 2.53 10.19 9.05
CA MET A 68 2.39 9.48 10.33
C MET A 68 3.29 10.11 11.40
N THR A 69 4.56 10.36 11.10
CA THR A 69 5.53 10.90 12.06
C THR A 69 5.19 12.34 12.46
N THR A 70 4.73 13.17 11.51
CA THR A 70 4.21 14.53 11.79
C THR A 70 3.01 14.50 12.74
N ASN A 71 2.22 13.43 12.71
CA ASN A 71 1.06 13.20 13.58
C ASN A 71 1.38 12.34 14.81
N HIS A 72 2.63 12.40 15.30
CA HIS A 72 3.10 11.78 16.55
C HIS A 72 3.12 10.24 16.57
N VAL A 73 3.05 9.58 15.41
CA VAL A 73 3.40 8.15 15.31
C VAL A 73 4.92 8.01 15.42
N THR A 74 5.42 7.01 16.15
CA THR A 74 6.88 6.82 16.25
C THR A 74 7.46 6.38 14.91
N GLU A 75 8.72 6.72 14.64
CA GLU A 75 9.40 6.33 13.41
C GLU A 75 9.34 4.80 13.16
N GLU A 76 9.55 4.01 14.22
CA GLU A 76 9.48 2.54 14.15
C GLU A 76 8.09 2.05 13.73
N GLN A 77 7.02 2.62 14.30
CA GLN A 77 5.65 2.27 13.96
C GLN A 77 5.28 2.71 12.54
N ALA A 78 5.72 3.90 12.13
CA ALA A 78 5.50 4.40 10.79
C ALA A 78 6.22 3.53 9.74
N GLU A 79 7.48 3.16 9.99
CA GLU A 79 8.24 2.24 9.12
C GLU A 79 7.59 0.86 9.04
N TRP A 80 7.14 0.31 10.18
CA TRP A 80 6.40 -0.95 10.22
C TRP A 80 5.13 -0.88 9.37
N ALA A 81 4.37 0.21 9.46
CA ALA A 81 3.15 0.40 8.69
C ALA A 81 3.43 0.52 7.19
N VAL A 82 4.48 1.21 6.75
CA VAL A 82 4.74 1.34 5.30
C VAL A 82 5.51 0.16 4.69
N LYS A 83 6.09 -0.72 5.51
CA LYS A 83 6.95 -1.83 5.06
C LYS A 83 6.26 -2.77 4.04
N PRO A 84 5.02 -3.25 4.24
CA PRO A 84 4.36 -4.07 3.24
C PRO A 84 4.11 -3.32 1.92
N LEU A 85 3.80 -2.02 1.98
CA LEU A 85 3.63 -1.19 0.78
C LEU A 85 4.95 -1.06 0.00
N LYS A 86 6.07 -0.83 0.71
CA LYS A 86 7.43 -0.83 0.13
C LYS A 86 7.76 -2.18 -0.50
N ALA A 87 7.34 -3.30 0.11
CA ALA A 87 7.54 -4.63 -0.43
C ALA A 87 6.78 -4.86 -1.74
N VAL A 88 5.51 -4.43 -1.83
CA VAL A 88 4.73 -4.46 -3.09
C VAL A 88 5.44 -3.65 -4.18
N ARG A 89 5.86 -2.40 -3.88
CA ARG A 89 6.53 -1.54 -4.87
C ARG A 89 7.86 -2.11 -5.34
N SER A 90 8.63 -2.70 -4.43
CA SER A 90 9.89 -3.39 -4.76
C SER A 90 9.63 -4.63 -5.62
N ALA A 91 8.57 -5.39 -5.34
CA ALA A 91 8.17 -6.54 -6.13
C ALA A 91 7.75 -6.14 -7.56
N ARG A 92 7.15 -4.95 -7.76
CA ARG A 92 6.80 -4.41 -9.09
C ARG A 92 8.03 -3.99 -9.90
N GLN A 93 9.09 -3.52 -9.25
CA GLN A 93 10.29 -3.02 -9.93
C GLN A 93 11.21 -4.15 -10.43
N LYS A 94 11.26 -5.29 -9.72
CA LYS A 94 12.11 -6.43 -10.12
C LYS A 94 11.79 -7.02 -11.51
N PRO A 95 10.52 -7.16 -11.95
CA PRO A 95 10.17 -7.69 -13.26
C PRO A 95 10.40 -6.72 -14.42
N ALA A 96 10.21 -5.41 -14.22
CA ALA A 96 10.28 -4.40 -15.29
C ALA A 96 11.66 -4.29 -15.97
N HIS A 97 12.70 -4.90 -15.38
CA HIS A 97 14.07 -4.85 -15.86
C HIS A 97 14.64 -6.21 -16.32
N ALA A 98 13.83 -7.27 -16.41
CA ALA A 98 14.29 -8.61 -16.83
C ALA A 98 13.43 -9.21 -17.96
N LEU A 99 14.04 -9.50 -19.12
CA LEU A 99 13.44 -10.33 -20.16
C LEU A 99 13.28 -11.76 -19.63
N ARG A 100 12.07 -12.20 -19.28
CA ARG A 100 11.83 -13.56 -18.73
C ARG A 100 11.00 -14.44 -19.64
N LYS A 101 11.39 -15.72 -19.73
CA LYS A 101 10.49 -16.82 -20.11
C LYS A 101 9.45 -16.97 -19.00
N ASN A 102 8.18 -17.19 -19.35
CA ASN A 102 7.12 -17.39 -18.35
C ASN A 102 7.44 -18.66 -17.53
N VAL A 103 7.88 -18.49 -16.28
CA VAL A 103 8.24 -19.60 -15.38
C VAL A 103 7.06 -19.87 -14.45
N THR A 104 6.62 -21.12 -14.40
CA THR A 104 5.65 -21.57 -13.41
C THR A 104 6.37 -21.88 -12.09
N ASP A 105 5.97 -21.20 -11.02
CA ASP A 105 6.50 -21.35 -9.67
C ASP A 105 5.34 -21.38 -8.67
N ARG A 106 5.08 -22.55 -8.08
CA ARG A 106 4.01 -22.75 -7.08
C ARG A 106 4.19 -21.91 -5.82
N THR A 107 5.39 -21.40 -5.55
CA THR A 107 5.63 -20.51 -4.41
C THR A 107 4.98 -19.13 -4.60
N LEU A 108 4.61 -18.74 -5.83
CA LEU A 108 3.97 -17.46 -6.11
C LEU A 108 2.61 -17.31 -5.42
N ILE A 109 1.82 -18.39 -5.33
CA ILE A 109 0.54 -18.38 -4.60
C ILE A 109 0.76 -18.12 -3.11
N ARG A 110 1.75 -18.80 -2.52
CA ARG A 110 2.10 -18.60 -1.11
C ARG A 110 2.60 -17.17 -0.87
N LYS A 111 3.45 -16.66 -1.75
CA LYS A 111 3.91 -15.26 -1.72
C LYS A 111 2.74 -14.28 -1.83
N GLN A 112 1.74 -14.55 -2.68
CA GLN A 112 0.53 -13.74 -2.79
C GLN A 112 -0.24 -13.71 -1.47
N LYS A 113 -0.48 -14.88 -0.87
CA LYS A 113 -1.18 -14.99 0.42
C LYS A 113 -0.45 -14.24 1.53
N ASP A 114 0.85 -14.48 1.68
CA ASP A 114 1.66 -13.84 2.72
C ASP A 114 1.69 -12.31 2.54
N LEU A 115 1.89 -11.83 1.31
CA LEU A 115 1.88 -10.40 1.01
C LEU A 115 0.51 -9.75 1.27
N LEU A 116 -0.59 -10.40 0.87
CA LEU A 116 -1.94 -9.87 1.11
C LEU A 116 -2.29 -9.83 2.59
N ARG A 117 -1.86 -10.82 3.38
CA ARG A 117 -2.03 -10.81 4.84
C ARG A 117 -1.32 -9.58 5.44
N ASP A 118 -0.05 -9.39 5.10
CA ASP A 118 0.77 -8.31 5.65
C ASP A 118 0.22 -6.92 5.22
N VAL A 119 -0.23 -6.79 3.96
CA VAL A 119 -0.87 -5.56 3.46
C VAL A 119 -2.20 -5.31 4.17
N ASN A 120 -3.04 -6.33 4.33
CA ASN A 120 -4.35 -6.18 4.98
C ASN A 120 -4.21 -5.74 6.44
N GLU A 121 -3.29 -6.36 7.18
CA GLU A 121 -2.98 -6.00 8.57
C GLU A 121 -2.61 -4.52 8.69
N VAL A 122 -1.68 -4.05 7.84
CA VAL A 122 -1.28 -2.66 7.83
C VAL A 122 -2.42 -1.73 7.43
N LEU A 123 -3.20 -2.05 6.41
CA LEU A 123 -4.30 -1.19 5.95
C LEU A 123 -5.37 -1.01 7.03
N ILE A 124 -5.68 -2.07 7.78
CA ILE A 124 -6.59 -2.00 8.93
C ILE A 124 -6.04 -1.03 9.98
N ASN A 125 -4.75 -1.15 10.32
CA ASN A 125 -4.11 -0.26 11.29
C ASN A 125 -4.08 1.20 10.82
N ILE A 126 -3.73 1.45 9.54
CA ILE A 126 -3.74 2.80 8.95
C ILE A 126 -5.15 3.38 8.97
N ARG A 127 -6.17 2.60 8.61
CA ARG A 127 -7.58 3.01 8.66
C ARG A 127 -7.99 3.37 10.09
N GLN A 128 -7.65 2.54 11.07
CA GLN A 128 -7.95 2.82 12.48
C GLN A 128 -7.28 4.11 12.94
N TRP A 129 -5.99 4.29 12.63
CA TRP A 129 -5.26 5.52 12.93
C TRP A 129 -5.86 6.76 12.26
N LEU A 130 -6.22 6.69 10.98
CA LEU A 130 -6.90 7.81 10.30
C LEU A 130 -8.26 8.10 10.94
N SER A 131 -9.02 7.07 11.31
CA SER A 131 -10.34 7.24 11.93
C SER A 131 -10.28 7.82 13.35
N SER A 132 -9.19 7.61 14.08
CA SER A 132 -9.03 8.12 15.43
C SER A 132 -8.62 9.60 15.49
N HIS A 133 -8.29 10.23 14.35
CA HIS A 133 -7.93 11.64 14.29
C HIS A 133 -9.11 12.52 14.76
N PRO A 134 -8.91 13.53 15.63
CA PRO A 134 -9.99 14.38 16.16
C PRO A 134 -10.89 15.07 15.13
N ASN A 135 -10.39 15.30 13.92
CA ASN A 135 -11.11 15.94 12.81
C ASN A 135 -12.01 14.96 12.06
N ASN A 136 -11.90 13.66 12.36
CA ASN A 136 -12.68 12.58 11.76
C ASN A 136 -13.68 11.99 12.77
N ARG A 137 -14.01 12.70 13.87
CA ARG A 137 -14.95 12.21 14.89
C ARG A 137 -16.35 11.91 14.36
N ASP A 138 -16.79 12.66 13.36
CA ASP A 138 -18.10 12.47 12.71
C ASP A 138 -18.04 11.42 11.58
N TRP A 139 -16.85 10.88 11.29
CA TRP A 139 -16.70 9.83 10.30
C TRP A 139 -17.25 8.52 10.84
N THR A 140 -18.13 7.90 10.04
CA THR A 140 -18.70 6.60 10.34
C THR A 140 -18.21 5.57 9.34
N GLU A 141 -17.90 4.40 9.86
CA GLU A 141 -17.48 3.27 9.06
C GLU A 141 -18.61 2.82 8.14
N ARG A 142 -18.38 2.83 6.81
CA ARG A 142 -19.40 2.38 5.84
C ARG A 142 -19.68 0.87 5.95
N TRP A 143 -18.70 0.10 6.42
CA TRP A 143 -18.78 -1.34 6.63
C TRP A 143 -18.26 -1.72 8.02
N PRO A 144 -19.08 -1.52 9.07
CA PRO A 144 -18.67 -1.81 10.45
C PRO A 144 -18.34 -3.30 10.66
N ASP A 145 -18.98 -4.19 9.90
CA ASP A 145 -18.84 -5.65 9.99
C ASP A 145 -17.64 -6.20 9.20
N ALA A 146 -16.93 -5.36 8.43
CA ALA A 146 -15.77 -5.80 7.66
C ALA A 146 -14.55 -6.16 8.53
N LYS A 147 -14.65 -6.05 9.86
CA LYS A 147 -13.59 -6.43 10.81
C LYS A 147 -13.34 -7.95 10.85
N ASP A 148 -14.28 -8.77 10.39
CA ASP A 148 -14.28 -10.22 10.61
C ASP A 148 -13.86 -11.08 9.39
N TYR A 149 -13.05 -10.54 8.47
CA TYR A 149 -12.46 -11.39 7.44
C TYR A 149 -11.26 -12.18 8.01
N PHE A 150 -11.54 -13.41 8.46
CA PHE A 150 -10.52 -14.44 8.67
C PHE A 150 -9.80 -14.73 7.34
N LEU A 151 -8.51 -14.39 7.23
CA LEU A 151 -7.60 -14.87 6.18
C LEU A 151 -6.81 -16.11 6.63
#